data_AF-A0AA42QR61-F1
#
_entry.id   AF-A0AA42QR61-F1
#
_cell.length_a   1.000
_cell.length_b   1.000
_cell.length_c   1.000
_cell.angle_alpha   90.00
_cell.angle_beta   90.00
_cell.angle_gamma   90.00
#
_symmetry.space_group_name_H-M   'P 1'
#
loop_
_entity.id
_entity.type
_entity.pdbx_description
1 polymer ?
#
loop_
_entity_poly.entity_id
_entity_poly.type
_entity_poly.pdbx_seq_one_letter_code
_entity_poly.pdbx_strand_id
1 'polypeptide(L)'
;MYAVQLTKVSLNFKQHGRAFLIVATVIFVCCLLGIFTRPIAYFAYFWPANAVMIGLFLRFKPLRNVGGWLGAFIGYMSADLVTGNHFELTLALTIANFMTVGVSLFFIHYFFVHDKKR
;
A
#
# COMPACT_ATOMS: atom_id res chain seq x y z
N MET A 1 -26.58 12.01 -16.25
CA MET A 1 -26.28 10.61 -16.61
C MET A 1 -24.76 10.44 -16.60
N TYR A 2 -24.17 10.14 -15.43
CA TYR A 2 -22.71 10.03 -15.29
C TYR A 2 -22.26 8.68 -15.81
N ALA A 3 -21.76 8.63 -17.05
CA ALA A 3 -21.02 7.48 -17.54
C ALA A 3 -19.75 7.34 -16.70
N VAL A 4 -19.79 6.45 -15.71
CA VAL A 4 -18.60 5.90 -15.08
C VAL A 4 -17.81 5.26 -16.21
N GLN A 5 -16.80 5.97 -16.71
CA GLN A 5 -15.82 5.36 -17.61
C GLN A 5 -15.21 4.20 -16.85
N LEU A 6 -15.73 3.00 -17.12
CA LEU A 6 -15.10 1.74 -16.73
C LEU A 6 -13.75 1.75 -17.41
N THR A 7 -12.74 2.19 -16.66
CA THR A 7 -11.34 2.24 -17.10
C THR A 7 -11.04 0.87 -17.69
N LYS A 8 -10.84 0.79 -19.01
CA LYS A 8 -10.29 -0.41 -19.64
C LYS A 8 -9.02 -0.72 -18.88
N VAL A 9 -9.03 -1.76 -18.05
CA VAL A 9 -7.81 -2.30 -17.45
C VAL A 9 -7.06 -2.94 -18.60
N SER A 10 -6.27 -2.14 -19.32
CA SER A 10 -5.33 -2.72 -20.28
C SER A 10 -4.33 -3.52 -19.44
N LEU A 11 -4.33 -4.84 -19.65
CA LEU A 11 -3.37 -5.76 -19.02
C LEU A 11 -1.98 -5.50 -19.61
N ASN A 12 -1.36 -4.39 -19.24
CA ASN A 12 0.00 -4.08 -19.62
C ASN A 12 0.94 -4.78 -18.63
N PHE A 13 1.27 -6.04 -18.94
CA PHE A 13 2.08 -6.91 -18.09
C PHE A 13 3.41 -6.27 -17.67
N LYS A 14 4.06 -5.53 -18.59
CA LYS A 14 5.29 -4.78 -18.30
C LYS A 14 5.06 -3.70 -17.25
N GLN A 15 3.94 -2.99 -17.32
CA GLN A 15 3.58 -1.97 -16.34
C GLN A 15 3.27 -2.58 -14.97
N HIS A 16 2.52 -3.69 -14.92
CA HIS A 16 2.23 -4.39 -13.67
C HIS A 16 3.51 -4.93 -13.02
N GLY A 17 4.42 -5.52 -13.79
CA GLY A 17 5.72 -5.99 -13.28
C GLY A 17 6.59 -4.85 -12.74
N ARG A 18 6.66 -3.71 -13.44
CA ARG A 18 7.37 -2.52 -12.94
C ARG A 18 6.75 -1.98 -11.66
N ALA A 19 5.42 -1.89 -11.60
CA ALA A 19 4.72 -1.44 -10.40
C ALA A 19 4.96 -2.38 -9.22
N PHE A 20 4.95 -3.70 -9.46
CA PHE A 20 5.28 -4.71 -8.47
C PHE A 20 6.66 -4.49 -7.88
N LEU A 21 7.70 -4.41 -8.72
CA LEU A 21 9.08 -4.28 -8.25
C LEU A 21 9.30 -2.99 -7.47
N ILE A 22 8.77 -1.87 -7.97
CA ILE A 22 8.90 -0.56 -7.32
C ILE A 22 8.21 -0.57 -5.96
N VAL A 23 6.94 -1.00 -5.91
CA VAL A 23 6.17 -0.96 -4.67
C VAL A 23 6.71 -1.98 -3.67
N ALA A 24 7.06 -3.20 -4.10
CA ALA A 24 7.65 -4.19 -3.21
C ALA A 24 8.93 -3.68 -2.54
N THR A 25 9.85 -3.10 -3.32
CA THR A 25 11.11 -2.58 -2.80
C THR A 25 10.88 -1.44 -1.81
N VAL A 26 10.04 -0.47 -2.17
CA VAL A 26 9.78 0.69 -1.31
C VAL A 26 9.09 0.27 -0.01
N ILE A 27 8.04 -0.56 -0.11
CA ILE A 27 7.30 -1.01 1.08
C ILE A 27 8.18 -1.88 1.98
N PHE A 28 9.00 -2.77 1.41
CA PHE A 28 9.96 -3.56 2.18
C PHE A 28 10.91 -2.68 2.98
N VAL A 29 11.54 -1.68 2.34
CA VAL A 29 12.47 -0.76 3.02
C VAL A 29 11.75 0.06 4.10
N CYS A 30 10.57 0.61 3.80
CA CYS A 30 9.79 1.36 4.78
C CYS A 30 9.34 0.49 5.97
N CYS A 31 8.99 -0.78 5.73
CA CYS A 31 8.67 -1.73 6.78
C CYS A 31 9.88 -2.00 7.66
N LEU A 32 11.05 -2.29 7.08
CA LEU A 32 12.27 -2.50 7.86
C LEU A 32 12.62 -1.29 8.72
N LEU A 33 12.53 -0.08 8.16
CA LEU A 33 12.69 1.16 8.94
C LEU A 33 11.69 1.20 10.09
N GLY A 34 10.40 0.98 9.79
CA GLY A 34 9.35 0.94 10.79
C GLY A 34 9.60 -0.09 11.90
N ILE A 35 10.10 -1.29 11.57
CA ILE A 35 10.40 -2.38 12.52
C ILE A 35 11.61 -2.01 13.39
N PHE A 36 12.71 -1.54 12.78
CA PHE A 36 13.93 -1.23 13.51
C PHE A 36 13.83 0.05 14.34
N THR A 37 12.91 0.96 14.02
CA THR A 37 12.68 2.19 14.79
C THR A 37 11.54 2.07 15.80
N ARG A 38 10.92 0.89 15.99
CA ARG A 38 9.86 0.72 17.01
C ARG A 38 10.48 0.90 18.41
N PRO A 39 10.03 1.87 19.23
CA PRO A 39 10.38 1.86 20.65
C PRO A 39 9.78 0.61 21.30
N ILE A 40 10.51 -0.03 22.20
CA ILE A 40 10.24 -1.37 22.77
C ILE A 40 8.84 -1.49 23.45
N ALA A 41 8.11 -0.39 23.66
CA ALA A 41 6.81 -0.38 24.35
C ALA A 41 5.64 0.20 23.53
N TYR A 42 5.85 0.66 22.28
CA TYR A 42 4.78 1.28 21.49
C TYR A 42 4.68 0.62 20.13
N PHE A 43 3.50 0.07 19.81
CA PHE A 43 3.11 -0.16 18.41
C PHE A 43 3.44 1.14 17.67
N ALA A 44 4.36 1.09 16.70
CA ALA A 44 4.93 2.29 16.10
C ALA A 44 3.82 3.27 15.68
N TYR A 45 3.65 4.36 16.45
CA TYR A 45 2.61 5.37 16.23
C TYR A 45 2.71 5.97 14.81
N PHE A 46 3.91 5.95 14.24
CA PHE A 46 4.18 6.28 12.86
C PHE A 46 4.61 5.01 12.11
N TRP A 47 3.71 4.43 11.32
CA TRP A 47 4.03 3.32 10.41
C TRP A 47 4.32 3.88 9.00
N PRO A 48 5.59 4.14 8.64
CA PRO A 48 5.93 4.88 7.41
C PRO A 48 5.45 4.16 6.14
N ALA A 49 5.41 2.83 6.14
CA ALA A 49 5.00 2.04 4.98
C ALA A 49 3.55 2.35 4.53
N ASN A 50 2.60 2.51 5.46
CA ASN A 50 1.20 2.80 5.13
C ASN A 50 1.07 4.20 4.49
N ALA A 51 1.69 5.21 5.10
CA ALA A 51 1.67 6.57 4.60
C ALA A 51 2.33 6.70 3.22
N VAL A 52 3.49 6.06 3.04
CA VAL A 52 4.21 6.03 1.75
C VAL A 52 3.38 5.31 0.69
N MET A 53 2.73 4.20 1.02
CA MET A 53 1.87 3.47 0.08
C MET A 53 0.70 4.34 -0.41
N ILE A 54 0.01 5.03 0.51
CA ILE A 54 -1.05 5.97 0.17
C ILE A 54 -0.50 7.07 -0.75
N GLY A 55 0.62 7.69 -0.38
CA GLY A 55 1.28 8.73 -1.17
C GLY A 55 1.64 8.27 -2.59
N LEU A 56 2.24 7.08 -2.72
CA LEU A 56 2.58 6.47 -4.02
C LEU A 56 1.34 6.27 -4.88
N PHE A 57 0.26 5.73 -4.30
CA PHE A 57 -0.98 5.41 -5.03
C PHE A 57 -1.82 6.64 -5.38
N LEU A 58 -1.66 7.74 -4.66
CA LEU A 58 -2.27 9.02 -5.01
C LEU A 58 -1.44 9.79 -6.03
N ARG A 59 -0.12 9.84 -5.86
CA ARG A 59 0.80 10.62 -6.72
C ARG A 59 1.03 9.94 -8.07
N PHE A 60 1.23 8.62 -8.07
CA PHE A 60 1.57 7.85 -9.25
C PHE A 60 0.46 6.84 -9.56
N LYS A 61 -0.62 7.31 -10.21
CA LYS A 61 -1.74 6.46 -10.65
C LYS A 61 -1.30 5.18 -11.40
N PRO A 62 -0.24 5.18 -12.23
CA PRO A 62 0.24 3.96 -12.87
C PRO A 62 0.72 2.87 -11.91
N LEU A 63 1.10 3.20 -10.67
CA LEU A 63 1.51 2.22 -9.64
C LEU A 63 0.30 1.60 -8.91
N ARG A 64 -0.85 2.27 -8.88
CA ARG A 64 -2.08 1.78 -8.26
C ARG A 64 -2.81 0.78 -9.16
N ASN A 65 -2.15 -0.33 -9.42
CA ASN A 65 -2.63 -1.44 -10.23
C ASN A 65 -2.41 -2.78 -9.50
N VAL A 66 -2.87 -3.89 -10.07
CA VAL A 66 -2.75 -5.23 -9.45
C VAL A 66 -1.30 -5.55 -9.04
N GLY A 67 -0.34 -5.29 -9.91
CA GLY A 67 1.08 -5.50 -9.63
C GLY A 67 1.58 -4.65 -8.46
N GLY A 68 1.18 -3.38 -8.35
CA GLY A 68 1.53 -2.54 -7.20
C GLY A 68 0.95 -3.06 -5.88
N TRP A 69 -0.31 -3.51 -5.88
CA TRP A 69 -0.91 -4.14 -4.69
C TRP A 69 -0.22 -5.45 -4.31
N LEU A 70 0.07 -6.33 -5.27
CA LEU A 70 0.83 -7.56 -5.01
C LEU A 70 2.25 -7.26 -4.53
N GLY A 71 2.89 -6.22 -5.09
CA GLY A 71 4.21 -5.77 -4.67
C GLY A 71 4.20 -5.34 -3.21
N ALA A 72 3.22 -4.53 -2.80
CA ALA A 72 3.06 -4.14 -1.41
C ALA A 72 2.87 -5.36 -0.49
N PHE A 73 2.02 -6.32 -0.87
CA PHE A 73 1.80 -7.54 -0.08
C PHE A 73 3.12 -8.28 0.14
N ILE A 74 3.88 -8.52 -0.92
CA ILE A 74 5.19 -9.18 -0.82
C ILE A 74 6.15 -8.37 0.04
N GLY A 75 6.19 -7.04 -0.10
CA GLY A 75 7.06 -6.17 0.70
C GLY A 75 6.73 -6.17 2.20
N TYR A 76 5.44 -6.19 2.57
CA TYR A 76 5.01 -6.34 3.97
C TYR A 76 5.38 -7.70 4.54
N MET A 77 4.99 -8.77 3.84
CA MET A 77 5.22 -10.14 4.29
C MET A 77 6.71 -10.44 4.43
N SER A 78 7.52 -10.07 3.43
CA SER A 78 8.95 -10.39 3.44
C SER A 78 9.72 -9.60 4.50
N ALA A 79 9.37 -8.33 4.74
CA ALA A 79 10.03 -7.53 5.78
C ALA A 79 9.80 -8.13 7.16
N ASP A 80 8.55 -8.47 7.48
CA ASP A 80 8.19 -8.97 8.81
C ASP A 80 8.73 -10.40 9.06
N LEU A 81 8.65 -11.29 8.06
CA LEU A 81 9.20 -12.64 8.13
C LEU A 81 10.73 -12.64 8.27
N VAL A 82 11.45 -11.79 7.52
CA VAL A 82 12.91 -11.67 7.63
C VAL A 82 13.34 -11.14 9.00
N THR A 83 12.48 -10.38 9.67
CA THR A 83 12.71 -9.93 11.06
C THR A 83 12.33 -10.95 12.12
N GLY A 84 11.92 -12.16 11.72
CA GLY A 84 11.70 -13.30 12.62
C GLY A 84 10.28 -13.46 13.17
N ASN A 85 9.30 -12.70 12.67
CA ASN A 85 7.90 -12.90 13.06
C ASN A 85 7.31 -14.18 12.45
N HIS A 86 6.32 -14.74 13.14
CA HIS A 86 5.59 -15.92 12.65
C HIS A 86 4.65 -15.55 11.50
N PHE A 87 4.38 -16.53 10.63
CA PHE A 87 3.57 -16.32 9.42
C PHE A 87 2.15 -15.80 9.72
N GLU A 88 1.47 -16.38 10.71
CA GLU A 88 0.10 -15.98 11.05
C GLU A 88 0.02 -14.52 11.52
N LEU A 89 0.95 -14.13 12.40
CA LEU A 89 1.07 -12.75 12.87
C LEU A 89 1.40 -11.81 11.70
N THR A 90 2.35 -12.20 10.86
CA THR A 90 2.76 -11.42 9.68
C THR A 90 1.60 -11.20 8.73
N LEU A 91 0.80 -12.24 8.49
CA LEU A 91 -0.37 -12.18 7.62
C LEU A 91 -1.45 -11.26 8.21
N ALA A 92 -1.74 -11.39 9.51
CA ALA A 92 -2.67 -10.52 10.21
C ALA A 92 -2.25 -9.04 10.16
N LEU A 93 -0.97 -8.75 10.41
CA LEU A 93 -0.40 -7.40 10.31
C LEU A 93 -0.45 -6.87 8.87
N THR A 94 -0.17 -7.72 7.89
CA THR A 94 -0.25 -7.35 6.46
C THR A 94 -1.68 -6.98 6.07
N ILE A 95 -2.67 -7.78 6.48
CA ILE A 95 -4.08 -7.48 6.25
C ILE A 95 -4.47 -6.17 6.92
N ALA A 96 -4.06 -5.95 8.17
CA ALA A 96 -4.33 -4.70 8.88
C ALA A 96 -3.76 -3.47 8.14
N ASN A 97 -2.51 -3.56 7.66
CA ASN A 97 -1.88 -2.49 6.87
C ASN A 97 -2.62 -2.22 5.55
N PHE A 98 -3.07 -3.27 4.86
CA PHE A 98 -3.88 -3.14 3.65
C PHE A 98 -5.22 -2.47 3.91
N MET A 99 -5.89 -2.83 5.01
CA MET A 99 -7.13 -2.21 5.42
C MET A 99 -6.93 -0.72 5.71
N THR A 100 -5.87 -0.34 6.42
CA THR A 100 -5.52 1.08 6.65
C THR A 100 -5.39 1.84 5.34
N VAL A 101 -4.57 1.34 4.41
CA VAL A 101 -4.35 2.00 3.11
C VAL A 101 -5.63 2.06 2.28
N GLY A 102 -6.37 0.96 2.20
CA GLY A 102 -7.62 0.87 1.44
C GLY A 102 -8.69 1.84 1.95
N VAL A 103 -8.90 1.86 3.27
CA VAL A 103 -9.86 2.77 3.93
C VAL A 103 -9.43 4.23 3.75
N SER A 104 -8.15 4.56 3.94
CA SER A 104 -7.65 5.92 3.72
C SER A 104 -7.86 6.39 2.28
N LEU A 105 -7.53 5.54 1.29
CA LEU A 105 -7.76 5.87 -0.12
C LEU A 105 -9.25 6.05 -0.43
N PHE A 106 -10.12 5.21 0.15
CA PHE A 106 -11.57 5.36 0.00
C PHE A 106 -12.04 6.72 0.49
N PHE A 107 -11.69 7.11 1.73
CA PHE A 107 -12.10 8.41 2.29
C PHE A 107 -11.52 9.58 1.51
N ILE A 108 -10.26 9.51 1.10
CA ILE A 108 -9.64 10.56 0.27
C ILE A 108 -10.42 10.70 -1.04
N HIS A 109 -10.70 9.61 -1.77
CA HIS A 109 -11.50 9.73 -2.99
C HIS A 109 -12.93 10.22 -2.73
N TYR A 110 -13.55 9.78 -1.63
CA TYR A 110 -14.90 10.20 -1.26
C TYR A 110 -14.99 11.71 -1.02
N PHE A 111 -14.10 12.27 -0.19
CA PHE A 111 -14.13 13.69 0.17
C PHE A 111 -13.66 14.60 -0.98
N PHE A 112 -12.58 14.24 -1.68
CA PHE A 112 -12.08 15.05 -2.79
C PHE A 112 -13.03 15.08 -4.01
N VAL A 113 -13.86 14.06 -4.20
CA VAL A 113 -14.91 14.07 -5.23
C VAL A 113 -16.07 14.99 -4.83
N HIS A 114 -16.35 15.12 -3.54
CA HIS A 114 -17.46 15.93 -3.04
C HIS A 114 -17.15 17.43 -3.04
N ASP A 115 -15.91 17.82 -2.71
CA ASP A 115 -15.48 19.23 -2.73
C ASP A 115 -15.44 19.83 -4.13
N LYS A 116 -15.16 19.04 -5.17
CA LYS A 116 -15.11 19.54 -6.56
C LYS A 116 -16.49 19.90 -7.15
N LYS A 117 -17.57 19.68 -6.41
CA LYS A 117 -18.96 19.95 -6.82
C LYS A 117 -19.60 21.15 -6.11
N ARG A 118 -18.88 21.82 -5.21
CA ARG A 118 -19.27 23.14 -4.69
C ARG A 118 -18.48 24.23 -5.41
#